data_AF-A0A3M2GMN2-F1
#
_entry.id   AF-A0A3M2GMN2-F1
#
_cell.length_a   1.000
_cell.length_b   1.000
_cell.length_c   1.000
_cell.angle_alpha   90.00
_cell.angle_beta   90.00
_cell.angle_gamma   90.00
#
_symmetry.space_group_name_H-M   'P 1'
#
loop_
_entity.id
_entity.type
_entity.pdbx_description
1 polymer ?
#
loop_
_entity_poly.entity_id
_entity_poly.type
_entity_poly.pdbx_seq_one_letter_code
_entity_poly.pdbx_strand_id
1 'polypeptide(L)'
;MQHIDPHIDVRVLDRLHAQENLSAETILKTLIQDISRIGKEFILFLDDYHKINAPPVHNIVAFVLEHAPSRLHMMIAGHTDPPLPLARLRSTNQLKEIRDPYFRFTVDEATTLLNSLMKLKLPYGTITALVQRTRALPLNVNYAGHCLWQGMPGEAFIEGLEQTEEEPLEFCLNRMLERLPSEMGEFVRQLSVSEYLAPQLAQAITSRKEAGELVAALHRQGLFFDLIEPDALWYRWHSPVRKLLYSGLKAQAARQVRELHLRACLWYVQEGELTEAFRHAVEAEDYELAAQLIEKNAQALLESGYLVTVQRWLRSIPESVFASRPMLCICQAWVYIITREYDRVEPYLAQALESRQGS
;
A
#
# COMPACT_ATOMS: atom_id res chain seq x y z
N MET A 1 -10.44 -1.54 12.84
CA MET A 1 -11.01 -2.84 12.40
C MET A 1 -11.82 -3.44 13.54
N GLN A 2 -13.06 -3.90 13.30
CA GLN A 2 -13.83 -4.66 14.30
C GLN A 2 -13.28 -6.09 14.39
N HIS A 3 -12.80 -6.49 15.57
CA HIS A 3 -12.44 -7.88 15.86
C HIS A 3 -13.72 -8.71 16.00
N ILE A 4 -13.96 -9.62 15.06
CA ILE A 4 -15.12 -10.53 15.08
C ILE A 4 -15.08 -11.46 16.30
N ASP A 5 -13.89 -11.89 16.70
CA ASP A 5 -13.63 -12.64 17.93
C ASP A 5 -12.13 -12.52 18.28
N PRO A 6 -11.75 -12.07 19.49
CA PRO A 6 -10.35 -11.91 19.90
C PRO A 6 -9.59 -13.23 20.07
N HIS A 7 -10.22 -14.39 19.83
CA HIS A 7 -9.62 -15.72 19.98
C HIS A 7 -9.35 -16.46 18.66
N ILE A 8 -9.60 -15.85 17.50
CA ILE A 8 -9.46 -16.48 16.16
C ILE A 8 -8.02 -16.90 15.86
N ASP A 9 -7.05 -16.27 16.53
CA ASP A 9 -5.63 -16.43 16.29
C ASP A 9 -4.86 -16.85 17.55
N VAL A 10 -5.42 -16.71 18.76
CA VAL A 10 -4.70 -16.94 20.04
C VAL A 10 -3.98 -18.28 20.07
N ARG A 11 -4.60 -19.38 19.66
CA ARG A 11 -3.93 -20.71 19.67
C ARG A 11 -2.89 -20.86 18.57
N VAL A 12 -3.08 -20.18 17.44
CA VAL A 12 -2.13 -20.16 16.34
C VAL A 12 -0.93 -19.30 16.71
N LEU A 13 -1.15 -18.12 17.27
CA LEU A 13 -0.15 -17.20 17.78
C LEU A 13 0.61 -17.79 18.96
N ASP A 14 -0.07 -18.42 19.92
CA ASP A 14 0.58 -19.12 21.05
C ASP A 14 1.50 -20.23 20.55
N ARG A 15 1.07 -21.00 19.53
CA ARG A 15 1.88 -22.06 18.91
C ARG A 15 3.02 -21.55 18.04
N LEU A 16 2.82 -20.43 17.34
CA LEU A 16 3.86 -19.75 16.57
C LEU A 16 4.91 -19.10 17.50
N HIS A 17 4.47 -18.47 18.60
CA HIS A 17 5.33 -17.87 19.63
C HIS A 17 6.07 -18.92 20.46
N ALA A 18 5.49 -20.11 20.65
CA ALA A 18 6.13 -21.23 21.32
C ALA A 18 7.27 -21.88 20.50
N GLN A 19 7.53 -21.42 19.26
CA GLN A 19 8.55 -21.96 18.36
C GLN A 19 8.49 -23.50 18.20
N GLU A 20 7.30 -24.10 18.32
CA GLU A 20 7.13 -25.50 17.98
C GLU A 20 7.38 -25.67 16.48
N ASN A 21 8.21 -26.64 16.08
CA ASN A 21 8.43 -27.02 14.67
C ASN A 21 7.15 -27.68 14.10
N LEU A 22 6.07 -26.91 14.02
CA LEU A 22 4.80 -27.31 13.46
C LEU A 22 4.87 -27.16 11.93
N SER A 23 4.37 -28.16 11.22
CA SER A 23 4.19 -28.02 9.78
C SER A 23 3.15 -26.92 9.49
N ALA A 24 3.32 -26.20 8.37
CA ALA A 24 2.36 -25.21 7.90
C ALA A 24 0.94 -25.80 7.80
N GLU A 25 0.83 -27.07 7.42
CA GLU A 25 -0.44 -27.81 7.38
C GLU A 25 -1.10 -27.93 8.77
N THR A 26 -0.32 -28.17 9.82
CA THR A 26 -0.85 -28.27 11.20
C THR A 26 -1.35 -26.93 11.70
N ILE A 27 -0.64 -25.85 11.36
CA ILE A 27 -1.05 -24.48 11.68
C ILE A 27 -2.36 -24.15 10.96
N LEU A 28 -2.46 -24.43 9.67
CA LEU A 28 -3.68 -24.16 8.88
C LEU A 28 -4.87 -24.99 9.36
N LYS A 29 -4.68 -26.26 9.70
CA LYS A 29 -5.74 -27.09 10.30
C LYS A 29 -6.21 -26.52 11.64
N THR A 30 -5.30 -26.01 12.45
CA THR A 30 -5.64 -25.36 13.74
C THR A 30 -6.46 -24.09 13.49
N LEU A 31 -6.02 -23.24 12.55
CA LEU A 31 -6.74 -22.05 12.14
C LEU A 31 -8.18 -22.36 11.67
N ILE A 32 -8.35 -23.38 10.81
CA ILE A 32 -9.67 -23.82 10.35
C ILE A 32 -10.55 -24.31 11.51
N GLN A 33 -9.98 -25.02 12.48
CA GLN A 33 -10.72 -25.45 13.67
C GLN A 33 -11.17 -24.25 14.51
N ASP A 34 -10.31 -23.26 14.71
CA ASP A 34 -10.64 -22.05 15.48
C ASP A 34 -11.71 -21.22 14.76
N ILE A 35 -11.58 -21.03 13.45
CA ILE A 35 -12.62 -20.42 12.58
C ILE A 35 -13.94 -21.20 12.70
N SER A 36 -13.90 -22.52 12.70
CA SER A 36 -15.11 -23.35 12.79
C SER A 36 -15.83 -23.26 14.13
N ARG A 37 -15.16 -22.83 15.21
CA ARG A 37 -15.79 -22.58 16.51
C ARG A 37 -16.57 -21.27 16.55
N ILE A 38 -16.35 -20.38 15.59
CA ILE A 38 -17.11 -19.14 15.49
C ILE A 38 -18.57 -19.50 15.22
N GLY A 39 -19.41 -19.23 16.21
CA GLY A 39 -20.82 -19.60 16.21
C GLY A 39 -21.68 -18.83 15.21
N LYS A 40 -21.10 -17.86 14.50
CA LYS A 40 -21.79 -16.87 13.66
C LYS A 40 -21.21 -16.87 12.25
N GLU A 41 -22.03 -16.42 11.30
CA GLU A 41 -21.55 -16.12 9.95
C GLU A 41 -20.70 -14.85 9.95
N PHE A 42 -19.63 -14.84 9.17
CA PHE A 42 -18.75 -13.70 9.04
C PHE A 42 -18.05 -13.64 7.68
N ILE A 43 -17.57 -12.45 7.33
CA ILE A 43 -16.89 -12.18 6.07
C ILE A 43 -15.44 -11.78 6.36
N LEU A 44 -14.48 -12.48 5.75
CA LEU A 44 -13.09 -12.07 5.69
C LEU A 44 -12.87 -11.22 4.44
N PHE A 45 -12.57 -9.94 4.63
CA PHE A 45 -12.20 -9.02 3.55
C PHE A 45 -10.68 -9.01 3.35
N LEU A 46 -10.25 -9.32 2.13
CA LEU A 46 -8.88 -9.20 1.68
C LEU A 46 -8.82 -8.09 0.61
N ASP A 47 -8.52 -6.88 1.04
CA ASP A 47 -8.33 -5.72 0.15
C ASP A 47 -6.92 -5.72 -0.45
N ASP A 48 -6.77 -5.10 -1.63
CA ASP A 48 -5.49 -4.98 -2.35
C ASP A 48 -4.75 -6.31 -2.57
N TYR A 49 -5.46 -7.43 -2.77
CA TYR A 49 -4.85 -8.78 -2.84
C TYR A 49 -3.77 -8.92 -3.93
N HIS A 50 -3.86 -8.13 -4.99
CA HIS A 50 -2.88 -8.06 -6.08
C HIS A 50 -1.47 -7.58 -5.62
N LYS A 51 -1.33 -7.00 -4.42
CA LYS A 51 -0.02 -6.66 -3.82
C LYS A 51 0.70 -7.91 -3.26
N ILE A 52 -0.02 -9.01 -3.03
CA ILE A 52 0.56 -10.28 -2.57
C ILE A 52 1.13 -11.01 -3.78
N ASN A 53 2.47 -11.13 -3.81
CA ASN A 53 3.18 -11.85 -4.87
C ASN A 53 3.82 -13.16 -4.41
N ALA A 54 3.60 -13.55 -3.14
CA ALA A 54 4.25 -14.70 -2.54
C ALA A 54 3.39 -15.97 -2.76
N PRO A 55 3.84 -16.95 -3.58
CA PRO A 55 3.08 -18.18 -3.83
C PRO A 55 2.65 -18.94 -2.57
N PRO A 56 3.47 -19.03 -1.49
CA PRO A 56 3.03 -19.66 -0.25
C PRO A 56 1.77 -19.04 0.37
N VAL A 57 1.58 -17.72 0.22
CA VAL A 57 0.39 -17.02 0.75
C VAL A 57 -0.85 -17.38 -0.06
N HIS A 58 -0.73 -17.49 -1.39
CA HIS A 58 -1.85 -17.93 -2.24
C HIS A 58 -2.26 -19.37 -1.92
N ASN A 59 -1.29 -20.25 -1.65
CA ASN A 59 -1.56 -21.63 -1.22
C ASN A 59 -2.31 -21.68 0.11
N ILE A 60 -1.94 -20.83 1.07
CA ILE A 60 -2.65 -20.69 2.35
C ILE A 60 -4.10 -20.26 2.12
N VAL A 61 -4.33 -19.22 1.32
CA VAL A 61 -5.68 -18.71 1.03
C VAL A 61 -6.52 -19.75 0.29
N ALA A 62 -5.94 -20.44 -0.69
CA ALA A 62 -6.60 -21.53 -1.40
C ALA A 62 -6.97 -22.69 -0.46
N PHE A 63 -6.07 -23.06 0.47
CA PHE A 63 -6.34 -24.07 1.48
C PHE A 63 -7.51 -23.67 2.38
N VAL A 64 -7.54 -22.41 2.83
CA VAL A 64 -8.65 -21.89 3.64
C VAL A 64 -9.95 -21.92 2.87
N LEU A 65 -9.98 -21.48 1.60
CA LEU A 65 -11.18 -21.54 0.77
C LEU A 65 -11.71 -22.96 0.56
N GLU A 66 -10.83 -23.96 0.48
CA GLU A 66 -11.23 -25.36 0.29
C GLU A 66 -11.77 -26.01 1.56
N HIS A 67 -11.27 -25.63 2.75
CA HIS A 67 -11.59 -26.29 4.02
C HIS A 67 -12.42 -25.41 4.97
N ALA A 68 -12.77 -24.18 4.58
CA ALA A 68 -13.52 -23.25 5.39
C ALA A 68 -14.91 -23.81 5.76
N PRO A 69 -15.39 -23.55 6.98
CA PRO A 69 -16.79 -23.82 7.33
C PRO A 69 -17.73 -22.95 6.50
N SER A 70 -18.96 -23.40 6.29
CA SER A 70 -19.97 -22.68 5.50
C SER A 70 -20.33 -21.28 6.03
N ARG A 71 -19.90 -20.96 7.26
CA ARG A 71 -20.11 -19.69 7.95
C ARG A 71 -19.06 -18.63 7.61
N LEU A 72 -17.93 -19.03 7.03
CA LEU A 72 -16.91 -18.12 6.56
C LEU A 72 -17.15 -17.81 5.09
N HIS A 73 -17.40 -16.54 4.79
CA HIS A 73 -17.37 -16.01 3.43
C HIS A 73 -16.10 -15.19 3.23
N MET A 74 -15.54 -15.22 2.03
CA MET A 74 -14.35 -14.42 1.70
C MET A 74 -14.69 -13.42 0.59
N MET A 75 -14.35 -12.15 0.81
CA MET A 75 -14.39 -11.11 -0.20
C MET A 75 -12.96 -10.70 -0.53
N ILE A 76 -12.54 -10.93 -1.77
CA ILE A 76 -11.19 -10.61 -2.26
C ILE A 76 -11.31 -9.48 -3.27
N ALA A 77 -10.66 -8.36 -2.98
CA ALA A 77 -10.58 -7.19 -3.83
C ALA A 77 -9.16 -7.02 -4.39
N GLY A 78 -9.06 -6.64 -5.66
CA GLY A 78 -7.78 -6.40 -6.33
C GLY A 78 -7.96 -6.00 -7.79
N HIS A 79 -6.85 -5.62 -8.43
CA HIS A 79 -6.83 -5.19 -9.83
C HIS A 79 -6.59 -6.33 -10.83
N THR A 80 -6.24 -7.51 -10.35
CA THR A 80 -5.99 -8.71 -11.16
C THR A 80 -6.69 -9.90 -10.55
N ASP A 81 -6.92 -10.94 -11.36
CA ASP A 81 -7.43 -12.20 -10.83
C ASP A 81 -6.41 -12.79 -9.84
N PRO A 82 -6.85 -13.10 -8.61
CA PRO A 82 -5.95 -13.74 -7.66
C PRO A 82 -5.59 -15.13 -8.19
N PRO A 83 -4.34 -15.59 -8.01
CA PRO A 83 -3.87 -16.91 -8.45
C PRO A 83 -4.43 -18.01 -7.54
N LEU A 84 -5.74 -18.17 -7.56
CA LEU A 84 -6.55 -19.10 -6.79
C LEU A 84 -7.30 -20.03 -7.76
N PRO A 85 -7.85 -21.18 -7.29
CA PRO A 85 -8.58 -22.12 -8.13
C PRO A 85 -9.99 -21.61 -8.54
N LEU A 86 -10.08 -20.41 -9.13
CA LEU A 86 -11.34 -19.72 -9.45
C LEU A 86 -12.21 -20.52 -10.40
N ALA A 87 -11.64 -21.25 -11.35
CA ALA A 87 -12.39 -22.09 -12.28
C ALA A 87 -13.20 -23.18 -11.56
N ARG A 88 -12.62 -23.81 -10.53
CA ARG A 88 -13.30 -24.80 -9.69
C ARG A 88 -14.45 -24.15 -8.92
N LEU A 89 -14.18 -23.04 -8.23
CA LEU A 89 -15.20 -22.30 -7.47
C LEU A 89 -16.36 -21.82 -8.37
N ARG A 90 -16.05 -21.44 -9.61
CA ARG A 90 -17.05 -21.07 -10.61
C ARG A 90 -17.93 -22.27 -11.01
N SER A 91 -17.32 -23.43 -11.25
CA SER A 91 -18.08 -24.66 -11.61
C SER A 91 -18.99 -25.19 -10.49
N THR A 92 -18.66 -24.91 -9.22
CA THR A 92 -19.43 -25.32 -8.05
C THR A 92 -20.40 -24.25 -7.55
N ASN A 93 -20.53 -23.13 -8.28
CA ASN A 93 -21.36 -21.98 -7.89
C ASN A 93 -21.00 -21.40 -6.50
N GLN A 94 -19.71 -21.47 -6.14
CA GLN A 94 -19.14 -20.93 -4.90
C GLN A 94 -18.40 -19.61 -5.10
N LEU A 95 -18.49 -19.02 -6.31
CA LEU A 95 -17.84 -17.77 -6.68
C LEU A 95 -18.86 -16.77 -7.22
N LYS A 96 -18.88 -15.57 -6.64
CA LYS A 96 -19.53 -14.40 -7.21
C LYS A 96 -18.47 -13.41 -7.65
N GLU A 97 -18.52 -13.00 -8.91
CA GLU A 97 -17.55 -12.06 -9.50
C GLU A 97 -18.22 -10.71 -9.74
N ILE A 98 -17.64 -9.64 -9.20
CA ILE A 98 -17.99 -8.26 -9.50
C ILE A 98 -16.82 -7.68 -10.28
N ARG A 99 -17.08 -7.29 -11.53
CA ARG A 99 -16.06 -6.87 -12.50
C ARG A 99 -16.21 -5.40 -12.86
N ASP A 100 -15.21 -4.87 -13.54
CA ASP A 100 -15.11 -3.46 -13.97
C ASP A 100 -16.43 -2.81 -14.46
N PRO A 101 -17.28 -3.46 -15.28
CA PRO A 101 -18.55 -2.86 -15.71
C PRO A 101 -19.50 -2.48 -14.57
N TYR A 102 -19.46 -3.21 -13.45
CA TYR A 102 -20.29 -2.93 -12.27
C TYR A 102 -19.79 -1.75 -11.43
N PHE A 103 -18.54 -1.32 -11.65
CA PHE A 103 -17.94 -0.19 -10.95
C PHE A 103 -17.98 1.12 -11.77
N ARG A 104 -18.41 1.05 -13.04
CA ARG A 104 -18.57 2.22 -13.88
C ARG A 104 -19.88 2.92 -13.56
N PHE A 105 -19.80 4.24 -13.40
CA PHE A 105 -20.98 5.06 -13.20
C PHE A 105 -21.89 5.05 -14.42
N THR A 106 -23.16 4.83 -14.16
CA THR A 106 -24.25 5.26 -15.03
C THR A 106 -24.35 6.78 -15.06
N VAL A 107 -25.04 7.31 -16.08
CA VAL A 107 -25.32 8.76 -16.16
C VAL A 107 -26.15 9.23 -14.97
N ASP A 108 -27.04 8.40 -14.43
CA ASP A 108 -27.86 8.71 -13.25
C ASP A 108 -27.04 8.75 -11.96
N GLU A 109 -26.09 7.82 -11.78
CA GLU A 109 -25.15 7.86 -10.65
C GLU A 109 -24.23 9.08 -10.73
N ALA A 110 -23.70 9.39 -11.92
CA ALA A 110 -22.92 10.60 -12.14
C ALA A 110 -23.75 11.87 -11.91
N THR A 111 -25.02 11.89 -12.30
CA THR A 111 -25.94 13.00 -12.02
C THR A 111 -26.17 13.15 -10.51
N THR A 112 -26.32 12.03 -9.80
CA THR A 112 -26.43 12.03 -8.34
C THR A 112 -25.19 12.63 -7.69
N LEU A 113 -23.99 12.20 -8.10
CA LEU A 113 -22.74 12.77 -7.60
C LEU A 113 -22.64 14.27 -7.93
N LEU A 114 -22.68 14.64 -9.22
CA LEU A 114 -22.35 15.99 -9.68
C LEU A 114 -23.41 17.04 -9.30
N ASN A 115 -24.70 16.71 -9.42
CA ASN A 115 -25.78 17.67 -9.17
C ASN A 115 -26.39 17.54 -7.78
N SER A 116 -26.60 16.31 -7.30
CA SER A 116 -27.27 16.12 -6.01
C SER A 116 -26.29 16.27 -4.84
N LEU A 117 -25.07 15.75 -4.93
CA LEU A 117 -24.06 15.87 -3.87
C LEU A 117 -23.19 17.13 -4.04
N MET A 118 -22.60 17.35 -5.21
CA MET A 118 -21.68 18.48 -5.46
C MET A 118 -22.36 19.79 -5.86
N LYS A 119 -23.68 19.78 -6.08
CA LYS A 119 -24.52 20.96 -6.37
C LYS A 119 -24.11 21.76 -7.61
N LEU A 120 -23.52 21.12 -8.62
CA LEU A 120 -23.00 21.79 -9.83
C LEU A 120 -24.08 22.28 -10.80
N LYS A 121 -25.31 21.73 -10.71
CA LYS A 121 -26.46 22.09 -11.57
C LYS A 121 -26.14 21.97 -13.08
N LEU A 122 -25.38 20.95 -13.47
CA LEU A 122 -25.03 20.68 -14.86
C LEU A 122 -26.22 20.12 -15.65
N PRO A 123 -26.41 20.53 -16.91
CA PRO A 123 -27.37 19.91 -17.82
C PRO A 123 -27.06 18.42 -18.04
N TYR A 124 -28.10 17.63 -18.31
CA TYR A 124 -27.96 16.19 -18.58
C TYR A 124 -27.00 15.87 -19.74
N GLY A 125 -27.00 16.68 -20.81
CA GLY A 125 -26.08 16.52 -21.93
C GLY A 125 -24.60 16.69 -21.53
N THR A 126 -24.31 17.67 -20.67
CA THR A 126 -22.97 17.92 -20.11
C THR A 126 -22.51 16.73 -19.25
N ILE A 127 -23.39 16.19 -18.42
CA ILE A 127 -23.08 15.01 -17.58
C ILE A 127 -22.82 13.78 -18.44
N THR A 128 -23.64 13.57 -19.49
CA THR A 128 -23.45 12.45 -20.42
C THR A 128 -22.09 12.53 -21.10
N ALA A 129 -21.70 13.71 -21.59
CA ALA A 129 -20.37 13.92 -22.17
C ALA A 129 -19.24 13.68 -21.16
N LEU A 130 -19.38 14.20 -19.93
CA LEU A 130 -18.41 13.95 -18.85
C LEU A 130 -18.24 12.47 -18.54
N VAL A 131 -19.34 11.72 -18.40
CA VAL A 131 -19.30 10.26 -18.13
C VAL A 131 -18.57 9.54 -19.26
N GLN A 132 -18.85 9.87 -20.52
CA GLN A 132 -18.16 9.26 -21.65
C GLN A 132 -16.64 9.57 -21.64
N ARG A 133 -16.26 10.84 -21.43
CA ARG A 133 -14.85 11.28 -21.48
C ARG A 133 -14.03 10.81 -20.28
N THR A 134 -14.64 10.74 -19.10
CA THR A 134 -14.02 10.18 -17.89
C THR A 134 -14.01 8.64 -17.88
N ARG A 135 -14.46 8.00 -18.97
CA ARG A 135 -14.63 6.55 -19.09
C ARG A 135 -15.56 5.97 -18.03
N ALA A 136 -16.48 6.77 -17.50
CA ALA A 136 -17.41 6.41 -16.44
C ALA A 136 -16.74 5.91 -15.15
N LEU A 137 -15.43 6.15 -14.96
CA LEU A 137 -14.74 5.74 -13.75
C LEU A 137 -15.11 6.70 -12.61
N PRO A 138 -15.59 6.20 -11.45
CA PRO A 138 -16.06 7.05 -10.35
C PRO A 138 -15.04 8.10 -9.92
N LEU A 139 -13.76 7.71 -9.82
CA LEU A 139 -12.68 8.61 -9.45
C LEU A 139 -12.50 9.74 -10.47
N ASN A 140 -12.55 9.42 -11.77
CA ASN A 140 -12.41 10.43 -12.83
C ASN A 140 -13.60 11.40 -12.85
N VAL A 141 -14.82 10.89 -12.68
CA VAL A 141 -16.04 11.72 -12.58
C VAL A 141 -15.96 12.63 -11.35
N ASN A 142 -15.49 12.12 -10.21
CA ASN A 142 -15.32 12.90 -8.99
C ASN A 142 -14.31 14.04 -9.18
N TYR A 143 -13.13 13.74 -9.72
CA TYR A 143 -12.09 14.75 -9.99
C TYR A 143 -12.55 15.79 -11.03
N ALA A 144 -13.25 15.37 -12.09
CA ALA A 144 -13.89 16.30 -13.03
C ALA A 144 -14.91 17.22 -12.33
N GLY A 145 -15.75 16.66 -11.47
CA GLY A 145 -16.69 17.42 -10.66
C GLY A 145 -16.01 18.47 -9.78
N HIS A 146 -14.87 18.15 -9.17
CA HIS A 146 -14.11 19.09 -8.35
C HIS A 146 -13.52 20.24 -9.18
N CYS A 147 -12.99 19.96 -10.38
CA CYS A 147 -12.51 20.99 -11.29
C CYS A 147 -13.63 21.99 -11.64
N LEU A 148 -14.84 21.48 -11.94
CA LEU A 148 -16.01 22.30 -12.24
C LEU A 148 -16.47 23.10 -11.01
N TRP A 149 -16.46 22.48 -9.82
CA TRP A 149 -16.81 23.12 -8.56
C TRP A 149 -15.90 24.32 -8.25
N GLN A 150 -14.62 24.23 -8.60
CA GLN A 150 -13.65 25.34 -8.48
C GLN A 150 -13.87 26.47 -9.51
N GLY A 151 -14.93 26.41 -10.32
CA GLY A 151 -15.34 27.47 -11.24
C GLY A 151 -14.73 27.35 -12.64
N MET A 152 -14.42 26.14 -13.11
CA MET A 152 -14.13 25.91 -14.53
C MET A 152 -15.46 25.87 -15.31
N PRO A 153 -15.60 26.64 -16.41
CA PRO A 153 -16.77 26.52 -17.28
C PRO A 153 -16.90 25.10 -17.82
N GLY A 154 -18.07 24.48 -17.69
CA GLY A 154 -18.30 23.07 -18.04
C GLY A 154 -17.97 22.73 -19.49
N GLU A 155 -18.35 23.61 -20.41
CA GLU A 155 -18.10 23.44 -21.85
C GLU A 155 -16.60 23.47 -22.18
N ALA A 156 -15.88 24.47 -21.69
CA ALA A 156 -14.43 24.60 -21.88
C ALA A 156 -13.65 23.45 -21.22
N PHE A 157 -14.12 22.96 -20.06
CA PHE A 157 -13.51 21.82 -19.40
C PHE A 157 -13.69 20.52 -20.20
N ILE A 158 -14.89 20.29 -20.74
CA ILE A 158 -15.14 19.15 -21.63
C ILE A 158 -14.27 19.26 -22.87
N GLU A 159 -14.27 20.41 -23.55
CA GLU A 159 -13.44 20.63 -24.75
C GLU A 159 -11.96 20.34 -24.48
N GLY A 160 -11.42 20.80 -23.35
CA GLY A 160 -10.05 20.49 -22.94
C GLY A 160 -9.80 18.99 -22.73
N LEU A 161 -10.76 18.27 -22.15
CA LEU A 161 -10.72 16.80 -22.04
C LEU A 161 -10.81 16.09 -23.40
N GLU A 162 -11.42 16.70 -24.42
CA GLU A 162 -11.51 16.12 -25.76
C GLU A 162 -10.24 16.32 -26.58
N GLN A 163 -9.54 17.43 -26.34
CA GLN A 163 -8.36 17.84 -27.09
C GLN A 163 -7.04 17.28 -26.54
N THR A 164 -7.05 16.77 -25.31
CA THR A 164 -5.86 16.21 -24.67
C THR A 164 -5.65 14.73 -25.02
N GLU A 165 -4.39 14.32 -25.12
CA GLU A 165 -4.00 12.90 -25.16
C GLU A 165 -3.78 12.31 -23.76
N GLU A 166 -3.82 13.14 -22.71
CA GLU A 166 -3.66 12.72 -21.32
C GLU A 166 -4.80 11.79 -20.87
N GLU A 167 -4.49 10.90 -19.92
CA GLU A 167 -5.53 10.13 -19.24
C GLU A 167 -6.47 11.08 -18.46
N PRO A 168 -7.80 10.84 -18.43
CA PRO A 168 -8.75 11.80 -17.86
C PRO A 168 -8.44 12.20 -16.42
N LEU A 169 -7.92 11.27 -15.61
CA LEU A 169 -7.52 11.55 -14.23
C LEU A 169 -6.33 12.52 -14.18
N GLU A 170 -5.33 12.31 -15.03
CA GLU A 170 -4.13 13.14 -15.10
C GLU A 170 -4.49 14.55 -15.54
N PHE A 171 -5.32 14.70 -16.57
CA PHE A 171 -5.85 16.00 -16.98
C PHE A 171 -6.56 16.72 -15.82
N CYS A 172 -7.49 16.04 -15.14
CA CYS A 172 -8.22 16.65 -14.02
C CYS A 172 -7.29 17.04 -12.88
N LEU A 173 -6.33 16.19 -12.54
CA LEU A 173 -5.35 16.44 -11.49
C LEU A 173 -4.47 17.64 -11.82
N ASN A 174 -3.96 17.74 -13.05
CA ASN A 174 -3.15 18.86 -13.51
C ASN A 174 -3.94 20.18 -13.43
N ARG A 175 -5.18 20.19 -13.93
CA ARG A 175 -6.09 21.35 -13.83
C ARG A 175 -6.37 21.77 -12.39
N MET A 176 -6.53 20.80 -11.48
CA MET A 176 -6.71 21.09 -10.07
C MET A 176 -5.45 21.70 -9.46
N LEU A 177 -4.26 21.14 -9.75
CA LEU A 177 -2.98 21.64 -9.25
C LEU A 177 -2.66 23.05 -9.77
N GLU A 178 -3.00 23.37 -11.02
CA GLU A 178 -2.83 24.71 -11.62
C GLU A 178 -3.60 25.81 -10.87
N ARG A 179 -4.69 25.46 -10.19
CA ARG A 179 -5.54 26.40 -9.45
C ARG A 179 -5.18 26.51 -7.98
N LEU A 180 -4.39 25.57 -7.46
CA LEU A 180 -3.88 25.64 -6.10
C LEU A 180 -2.77 26.70 -6.03
N PRO A 181 -2.65 27.43 -4.90
CA PRO A 181 -1.45 28.20 -4.62
C PRO A 181 -0.21 27.32 -4.81
N SER A 182 0.85 27.86 -5.40
CA SER A 182 2.07 27.10 -5.73
C SER A 182 2.62 26.33 -4.52
N GLU A 183 2.59 26.94 -3.34
CA GLU A 183 3.01 26.32 -2.08
C GLU A 183 2.17 25.12 -1.66
N MET A 184 0.88 25.09 -2.00
CA MET A 184 -0.04 23.99 -1.72
C MET A 184 0.12 22.85 -2.74
N GLY A 185 0.27 23.17 -4.02
CA GLY A 185 0.58 22.17 -5.04
C GLY A 185 1.88 21.44 -4.74
N GLU A 186 2.90 22.19 -4.30
CA GLU A 186 4.18 21.62 -3.85
C GLU A 186 4.02 20.77 -2.58
N PHE A 187 3.25 21.23 -1.59
CA PHE A 187 2.95 20.47 -0.38
C PHE A 187 2.29 19.11 -0.69
N VAL A 188 1.27 19.09 -1.54
CA VAL A 188 0.58 17.85 -1.96
C VAL A 188 1.53 16.91 -2.70
N ARG A 189 2.39 17.42 -3.59
CA ARG A 189 3.41 16.60 -4.27
C ARG A 189 4.40 15.99 -3.28
N GLN A 190 4.91 16.77 -2.33
CA GLN A 190 5.87 16.28 -1.33
C GLN A 190 5.31 15.12 -0.49
N LEU A 191 4.04 15.19 -0.11
CA LEU A 191 3.37 14.13 0.66
C LEU A 191 3.22 12.81 -0.13
N SER A 192 3.30 12.84 -1.47
CA SER A 192 3.13 11.64 -2.32
C SER A 192 4.22 10.58 -2.14
N VAL A 193 5.34 10.92 -1.49
CA VAL A 193 6.42 9.96 -1.15
C VAL A 193 5.93 8.84 -0.23
N SER A 194 4.89 9.10 0.58
CA SER A 194 4.29 8.10 1.48
C SER A 194 2.91 7.66 0.98
N GLU A 195 2.59 6.38 1.14
CA GLU A 195 1.27 5.81 0.80
C GLU A 195 0.20 6.13 1.84
N TYR A 196 0.64 6.22 3.10
CA TYR A 196 -0.18 6.57 4.25
C TYR A 196 0.32 7.86 4.87
N LEU A 197 -0.58 8.64 5.45
CA LEU A 197 -0.25 9.89 6.11
C LEU A 197 -0.92 9.95 7.48
N ALA A 198 -0.13 10.28 8.48
CA ALA A 198 -0.58 10.80 9.76
C ALA A 198 -0.15 12.28 9.87
N PRO A 199 -0.82 13.11 10.70
CA PRO A 199 -0.44 14.51 10.90
C PRO A 199 1.06 14.72 11.20
N GLN A 200 1.63 13.89 12.06
CA GLN A 200 3.03 13.94 12.49
C GLN A 200 3.97 13.53 11.37
N LEU A 201 3.61 12.51 10.58
CA LEU A 201 4.38 12.11 9.41
C LEU A 201 4.35 13.19 8.32
N ALA A 202 3.20 13.82 8.07
CA ALA A 202 3.09 14.91 7.12
C ALA A 202 3.98 16.10 7.53
N GLN A 203 4.02 16.42 8.83
CA GLN A 203 4.93 17.42 9.38
C GLN A 203 6.40 17.01 9.22
N ALA A 204 6.75 15.75 9.52
CA ALA A 204 8.12 15.26 9.36
C ALA A 204 8.59 15.32 7.90
N ILE A 205 7.74 14.89 6.95
CA ILE A 205 8.04 14.91 5.52
C ILE A 205 8.17 16.32 4.98
N THR A 206 7.31 17.26 5.37
CA THR A 206 7.27 18.59 4.74
C THR A 206 8.03 19.66 5.53
N SER A 207 8.42 19.35 6.77
CA SER A 207 8.94 20.30 7.77
C SER A 207 7.99 21.47 8.07
N ARG A 208 6.69 21.33 7.79
CA ARG A 208 5.67 22.35 8.08
C ARG A 208 4.91 21.99 9.36
N LYS A 209 4.78 22.95 10.27
CA LYS A 209 4.07 22.73 11.55
C LYS A 209 2.57 22.53 11.35
N GLU A 210 2.00 23.20 10.36
CA GLU A 210 0.58 23.16 10.04
C GLU A 210 0.20 21.96 9.14
N ALA A 211 1.13 21.05 8.83
CA ALA A 211 0.92 19.99 7.84
C ALA A 211 -0.31 19.11 8.15
N GLY A 212 -0.54 18.78 9.42
CA GLY A 212 -1.72 18.00 9.84
C GLY A 212 -3.04 18.71 9.54
N GLU A 213 -3.11 20.02 9.81
CA GLU A 213 -4.30 20.83 9.53
C GLU A 213 -4.57 20.96 8.04
N LEU A 214 -3.49 21.10 7.24
CA LEU A 214 -3.59 21.15 5.78
C LEU A 214 -4.10 19.81 5.20
N VAL A 215 -3.59 18.68 5.68
CA VAL A 215 -4.09 17.35 5.27
C VAL A 215 -5.58 17.19 5.61
N ALA A 216 -5.99 17.57 6.83
CA ALA A 216 -7.39 17.51 7.23
C ALA A 216 -8.28 18.46 6.41
N ALA A 217 -7.77 19.64 6.02
CA ALA A 217 -8.48 20.57 5.14
C ALA A 217 -8.67 20.00 3.73
N LEU A 218 -7.63 19.37 3.17
CA LEU A 218 -7.70 18.70 1.86
C LEU A 218 -8.68 17.52 1.88
N HIS A 219 -8.64 16.68 2.92
CA HIS A 219 -9.59 15.58 3.10
C HIS A 219 -11.04 16.08 3.20
N ARG A 220 -11.31 17.17 3.96
CA ARG A 220 -12.66 17.76 4.04
C ARG A 220 -13.20 18.27 2.71
N GLN A 221 -12.31 18.61 1.77
CA GLN A 221 -12.70 18.98 0.41
C GLN A 221 -12.97 17.76 -0.48
N GLY A 222 -12.85 16.53 0.04
CA GLY A 222 -13.02 15.29 -0.73
C GLY A 222 -11.84 14.99 -1.66
N LEU A 223 -10.69 15.63 -1.45
CA LEU A 223 -9.54 15.55 -2.33
C LEU A 223 -8.47 14.61 -1.76
N PHE A 224 -7.83 13.85 -2.66
CA PHE A 224 -6.58 13.09 -2.48
C PHE A 224 -6.61 11.89 -1.54
N PHE A 225 -7.43 11.90 -0.50
CA PHE A 225 -7.31 11.01 0.64
C PHE A 225 -8.64 10.37 1.05
N ASP A 226 -8.56 9.13 1.55
CA ASP A 226 -9.58 8.49 2.36
C ASP A 226 -9.10 8.42 3.82
N LEU A 227 -9.97 8.66 4.79
CA LEU A 227 -9.69 8.45 6.22
C LEU A 227 -9.89 6.97 6.58
N ILE A 228 -8.80 6.28 6.95
CA ILE A 228 -8.81 4.84 7.24
C ILE A 228 -8.92 4.53 8.74
N GLU A 229 -8.37 5.40 9.60
CA GLU A 229 -8.48 5.28 11.05
C GLU A 229 -8.87 6.64 11.65
N PRO A 230 -10.15 6.85 12.00
CA PRO A 230 -10.62 8.14 12.50
C PRO A 230 -9.96 8.57 13.81
N ASP A 231 -9.72 7.64 14.72
CA ASP A 231 -9.15 7.94 16.05
C ASP A 231 -7.68 8.35 15.98
N ALA A 232 -6.92 7.71 15.08
CA ALA A 232 -5.50 7.95 14.87
C ALA A 232 -5.22 8.95 13.73
N LEU A 233 -6.26 9.41 13.03
CA LEU A 233 -6.19 10.31 11.88
C LEU A 233 -5.25 9.81 10.77
N TRP A 234 -5.31 8.52 10.46
CA TRP A 234 -4.60 7.96 9.32
C TRP A 234 -5.37 8.14 8.02
N TYR A 235 -4.68 8.69 7.04
CA TYR A 235 -5.18 8.91 5.69
C TYR A 235 -4.46 8.00 4.69
N ARG A 236 -5.20 7.46 3.72
CA ARG A 236 -4.66 6.71 2.58
C ARG A 236 -4.90 7.52 1.32
N TRP A 237 -3.88 7.65 0.47
CA TRP A 237 -4.07 8.29 -0.83
C TRP A 237 -5.00 7.48 -1.74
N HIS A 238 -5.74 8.18 -2.61
CA HIS A 238 -6.25 7.55 -3.84
C HIS A 238 -5.06 7.11 -4.69
N SER A 239 -4.82 5.79 -4.77
CA SER A 239 -3.60 5.21 -5.36
C SER A 239 -3.20 5.76 -6.73
N PRO A 240 -4.12 5.90 -7.71
CA PRO A 240 -3.78 6.49 -9.01
C PRO A 240 -3.29 7.95 -8.90
N VAL A 241 -3.87 8.73 -7.99
CA VAL A 241 -3.53 10.15 -7.81
C VAL A 241 -2.15 10.29 -7.18
N ARG A 242 -1.84 9.50 -6.15
CA ARG A 242 -0.49 9.47 -5.56
C ARG A 242 0.57 9.13 -6.59
N LYS A 243 0.31 8.11 -7.44
CA LYS A 243 1.27 7.68 -8.47
C LYS A 243 1.61 8.81 -9.44
N LEU A 244 0.59 9.54 -9.92
CA LEU A 244 0.78 10.69 -10.81
C LEU A 244 1.57 11.83 -10.13
N LEU A 245 1.23 12.15 -8.88
CA LEU A 245 1.95 13.18 -8.11
C LEU A 245 3.41 12.79 -7.86
N TYR A 246 3.66 11.54 -7.48
CA TYR A 246 4.99 11.04 -7.18
C TYR A 246 5.85 10.94 -8.44
N SER A 247 5.29 10.48 -9.57
CA SER A 247 6.02 10.44 -10.85
C SER A 247 6.41 11.84 -11.30
N GLY A 248 5.51 12.82 -11.18
CA GLY A 248 5.79 14.22 -11.47
C GLY A 248 6.90 14.80 -10.58
N LEU A 249 6.82 14.55 -9.27
CA LEU A 249 7.84 14.99 -8.31
C LEU A 249 9.22 14.37 -8.61
N LYS A 250 9.26 13.07 -8.89
CA LYS A 250 10.50 12.34 -9.19
C LYS A 250 11.16 12.83 -10.46
N ALA A 251 10.38 13.18 -11.48
CA ALA A 251 10.90 13.73 -12.74
C ALA A 251 11.47 15.16 -12.57
N GLN A 252 10.89 15.97 -11.68
CA GLN A 252 11.26 17.39 -11.53
C GLN A 252 12.37 17.63 -10.50
N ALA A 253 12.42 16.84 -9.41
CA ALA A 253 13.24 17.15 -8.25
C ALA A 253 13.79 15.90 -7.54
N ALA A 254 14.60 15.09 -8.23
CA ALA A 254 15.16 13.85 -7.66
C ALA A 254 15.89 14.03 -6.32
N ARG A 255 16.66 15.13 -6.16
CA ARG A 255 17.34 15.43 -4.88
C ARG A 255 16.35 15.66 -3.74
N GLN A 256 15.27 16.37 -4.02
CA GLN A 256 14.23 16.64 -3.04
C GLN A 256 13.49 15.36 -2.64
N VAL A 257 13.21 14.46 -3.60
CA VAL A 257 12.63 13.15 -3.34
C VAL A 257 13.49 12.37 -2.35
N ARG A 258 14.80 12.32 -2.56
CA ARG A 258 15.72 11.68 -1.60
C ARG A 258 15.58 12.26 -0.20
N GLU A 259 15.62 13.59 -0.06
CA GLU A 259 15.48 14.27 1.25
C GLU A 259 14.12 14.02 1.93
N LEU A 260 13.05 13.91 1.15
CA LEU A 260 11.71 13.57 1.65
C LEU A 260 11.65 12.13 2.17
N HIS A 261 12.22 11.17 1.43
CA HIS A 261 12.29 9.78 1.89
C HIS A 261 13.15 9.63 3.14
N LEU A 262 14.27 10.34 3.26
CA LEU A 262 15.10 10.33 4.46
C LEU A 262 14.34 10.86 5.69
N ARG A 263 13.57 11.94 5.55
CA ARG A 263 12.73 12.48 6.63
C ARG A 263 11.64 11.49 7.06
N ALA A 264 10.97 10.86 6.09
CA ALA A 264 10.00 9.80 6.39
C ALA A 264 10.65 8.61 7.09
N CYS A 265 11.82 8.16 6.62
CA CYS A 265 12.57 7.07 7.22
C CYS A 265 12.88 7.37 8.69
N LEU A 266 13.41 8.54 9.01
CA LEU A 266 13.76 8.92 10.38
C LEU A 266 12.54 8.95 11.30
N TRP A 267 11.39 9.43 10.79
CA TRP A 267 10.13 9.40 11.54
C TRP A 267 9.68 7.96 11.83
N TYR A 268 9.65 7.08 10.82
CA TYR A 268 9.26 5.68 11.03
C TYR A 268 10.20 4.92 11.97
N VAL A 269 11.50 5.25 12.00
CA VAL A 269 12.43 4.70 12.99
C VAL A 269 12.03 5.10 14.41
N GLN A 270 11.58 6.34 14.62
CA GLN A 270 11.15 6.83 15.93
C GLN A 270 9.84 6.18 16.39
N GLU A 271 8.92 5.92 15.46
CA GLU A 271 7.66 5.22 15.73
C GLU A 271 7.82 3.69 15.88
N GLY A 272 9.01 3.15 15.58
CA GLY A 272 9.28 1.70 15.66
C GLY A 272 8.80 0.90 14.45
N GLU A 273 8.33 1.56 13.40
CA GLU A 273 7.82 0.95 12.16
C GLU A 273 8.97 0.65 11.18
N LEU A 274 9.76 -0.36 11.51
CA LEU A 274 11.01 -0.68 10.82
C LEU A 274 10.84 -1.02 9.33
N THR A 275 9.73 -1.65 8.94
CA THR A 275 9.48 -2.01 7.53
C THR A 275 9.30 -0.78 6.66
N GLU A 276 8.55 0.20 7.14
CA GLU A 276 8.35 1.46 6.42
C GLU A 276 9.62 2.30 6.43
N ALA A 277 10.36 2.34 7.55
CA ALA A 277 11.66 2.98 7.61
C ALA A 277 12.63 2.41 6.57
N PHE A 278 12.77 1.09 6.51
CA PHE A 278 13.63 0.41 5.54
C PHE A 278 13.22 0.70 4.10
N ARG A 279 11.91 0.64 3.79
CA ARG A 279 11.37 0.99 2.46
C ARG A 279 11.78 2.40 2.07
N HIS A 280 11.63 3.37 2.97
CA HIS A 280 12.01 4.75 2.70
C HIS A 280 13.52 4.94 2.55
N ALA A 281 14.37 4.22 3.30
CA ALA A 281 15.82 4.27 3.10
C ALA A 281 16.25 3.75 1.72
N VAL A 282 15.64 2.66 1.25
CA VAL A 282 15.90 2.10 -0.09
C VAL A 282 15.41 3.03 -1.19
N GLU A 283 14.22 3.61 -1.07
CA GLU A 283 13.69 4.60 -2.04
C GLU A 283 14.51 5.90 -2.06
N ALA A 284 15.19 6.25 -0.96
CA ALA A 284 16.16 7.35 -0.90
C ALA A 284 17.53 6.98 -1.53
N GLU A 285 17.70 5.73 -1.97
CA GLU A 285 18.98 5.13 -2.39
C GLU A 285 20.08 5.26 -1.31
N ASP A 286 19.67 5.38 -0.04
CA ASP A 286 20.58 5.47 1.10
C ASP A 286 20.81 4.08 1.69
N TYR A 287 21.55 3.26 0.94
CA TYR A 287 21.85 1.88 1.30
C TYR A 287 22.71 1.75 2.56
N GLU A 288 23.47 2.80 2.91
CA GLU A 288 24.21 2.86 4.17
C GLU A 288 23.27 2.96 5.38
N LEU A 289 22.22 3.78 5.28
CA LEU A 289 21.17 3.83 6.30
C LEU A 289 20.35 2.53 6.34
N ALA A 290 19.96 2.00 5.17
CA ALA A 290 19.24 0.73 5.08
C ALA A 290 20.03 -0.43 5.72
N ALA A 291 21.34 -0.48 5.49
CA ALA A 291 22.24 -1.43 6.13
C ALA A 291 22.27 -1.29 7.65
N GLN A 292 22.36 -0.05 8.18
CA GLN A 292 22.32 0.19 9.63
C GLN A 292 21.01 -0.29 10.26
N LEU A 293 19.88 -0.14 9.55
CA LEU A 293 18.59 -0.64 10.02
C LEU A 293 18.58 -2.16 10.10
N ILE A 294 19.17 -2.86 9.13
CA ILE A 294 19.34 -4.32 9.18
C ILE A 294 20.23 -4.71 10.36
N GLU A 295 21.44 -4.15 10.45
CA GLU A 295 22.43 -4.53 11.46
C GLU A 295 21.91 -4.37 12.90
N LYS A 296 21.12 -3.32 13.15
CA LYS A 296 20.54 -3.06 14.48
C LYS A 296 19.36 -3.97 14.83
N ASN A 297 18.60 -4.44 13.85
CA ASN A 297 17.30 -5.07 14.09
C ASN A 297 17.18 -6.52 13.59
N ALA A 298 18.13 -7.00 12.78
CA ALA A 298 18.05 -8.32 12.14
C ALA A 298 17.92 -9.45 13.17
N GLN A 299 18.68 -9.40 14.27
CA GLN A 299 18.60 -10.41 15.32
C GLN A 299 17.18 -10.49 15.91
N ALA A 300 16.63 -9.37 16.38
CA ALA A 300 15.29 -9.33 16.97
C ALA A 300 14.20 -9.76 15.97
N LEU A 301 14.33 -9.37 14.70
CA LEU A 301 13.43 -9.78 13.64
C LEU A 301 13.51 -11.29 13.35
N LEU A 302 14.71 -11.87 13.33
CA LEU A 302 14.91 -13.31 13.14
C LEU A 302 14.35 -14.11 14.32
N GLU A 303 14.62 -13.67 15.56
CA GLU A 303 14.09 -14.29 16.78
C GLU A 303 12.55 -14.26 16.82
N SER A 304 11.96 -13.20 16.26
CA SER A 304 10.51 -13.02 16.13
C SER A 304 9.91 -13.67 14.88
N GLY A 305 10.69 -14.45 14.11
CA GLY A 305 10.20 -15.21 12.95
C GLY A 305 10.09 -14.44 11.63
N TYR A 306 10.54 -13.19 11.54
CA TYR A 306 10.52 -12.36 10.33
C TYR A 306 11.66 -12.66 9.34
N LEU A 307 12.02 -13.95 9.19
CA LEU A 307 13.08 -14.42 8.29
C LEU A 307 12.93 -13.92 6.86
N VAL A 308 11.72 -13.99 6.31
CA VAL A 308 11.43 -13.58 4.92
C VAL A 308 11.64 -12.07 4.75
N THR A 309 11.31 -11.28 5.76
CA THR A 309 11.53 -9.82 5.76
C THR A 309 13.02 -9.50 5.75
N VAL A 310 13.78 -10.09 6.66
CA VAL A 310 15.25 -9.89 6.75
C VAL A 310 15.94 -10.35 5.47
N GLN A 311 15.56 -11.51 4.93
CA GLN A 311 16.11 -12.01 3.67
C GLN A 311 15.79 -11.08 2.49
N ARG A 312 14.58 -10.50 2.44
CA ARG A 312 14.21 -9.51 1.43
C ARG A 312 15.03 -8.23 1.57
N TRP A 313 15.22 -7.74 2.79
CA TRP A 313 16.02 -6.54 3.06
C TRP A 313 17.47 -6.73 2.63
N LEU A 314 18.10 -7.84 3.03
CA LEU A 314 19.47 -8.18 2.63
C LEU A 314 19.62 -8.23 1.10
N ARG A 315 18.67 -8.84 0.37
CA ARG A 315 18.70 -8.90 -1.10
C ARG A 315 18.55 -7.53 -1.79
N SER A 316 18.03 -6.52 -1.10
CA SER A 316 17.90 -5.18 -1.67
C SER A 316 19.13 -4.28 -1.49
N ILE A 317 20.11 -4.71 -0.70
CA ILE A 317 21.35 -3.97 -0.49
C ILE A 317 22.37 -4.33 -1.59
N PRO A 318 23.01 -3.36 -2.25
CA PRO A 318 24.05 -3.61 -3.24
C PRO A 318 25.28 -4.31 -2.66
N GLU A 319 25.96 -5.14 -3.46
CA GLU A 319 27.17 -5.87 -3.06
C GLU A 319 28.31 -4.94 -2.59
N SER A 320 28.40 -3.73 -3.15
CA SER A 320 29.39 -2.73 -2.75
C SER A 320 29.27 -2.33 -1.28
N VAL A 321 28.04 -2.29 -0.74
CA VAL A 321 27.76 -1.96 0.66
C VAL A 321 27.94 -3.18 1.55
N PHE A 322 27.68 -4.39 1.05
CA PHE A 322 28.01 -5.63 1.77
C PHE A 322 29.50 -5.75 2.04
N ALA A 323 30.34 -5.44 1.05
CA ALA A 323 31.79 -5.59 1.16
C ALA A 323 32.43 -4.69 2.25
N SER A 324 31.82 -3.55 2.56
CA SER A 324 32.30 -2.64 3.60
C SER A 324 31.71 -2.91 4.99
N ARG A 325 30.76 -3.86 5.11
CA ARG A 325 29.95 -4.05 6.33
C ARG A 325 29.92 -5.51 6.79
N PRO A 326 30.86 -5.94 7.64
CA PRO A 326 30.94 -7.30 8.17
C PRO A 326 29.64 -7.81 8.80
N MET A 327 28.88 -6.93 9.45
CA MET A 327 27.65 -7.33 10.13
C MET A 327 26.54 -7.76 9.17
N LEU A 328 26.46 -7.19 7.97
CA LEU A 328 25.52 -7.65 6.96
C LEU A 328 25.85 -9.07 6.50
N CYS A 329 27.14 -9.37 6.31
CA CYS A 329 27.60 -10.70 5.96
C CYS A 329 27.25 -11.73 7.06
N ILE A 330 27.40 -11.36 8.33
CA ILE A 330 26.99 -12.20 9.47
C ILE A 330 25.46 -12.41 9.49
N CYS A 331 24.67 -11.37 9.26
CA CYS A 331 23.21 -11.50 9.15
C CYS A 331 22.80 -12.45 8.02
N GLN A 332 23.47 -12.35 6.88
CA GLN A 332 23.24 -13.22 5.73
C GLN A 332 23.62 -14.68 6.02
N ALA A 333 24.73 -14.91 6.73
CA ALA A 333 25.13 -16.22 7.20
C ALA A 333 24.08 -16.82 8.16
N TRP A 334 23.53 -16.03 9.08
CA TRP A 334 22.44 -16.47 9.97
C TRP A 334 21.19 -16.89 9.21
N VAL A 335 20.80 -16.11 8.19
CA VAL A 335 19.68 -16.49 7.31
C VAL A 335 19.91 -17.88 6.69
N TYR A 336 21.11 -18.16 6.17
CA TYR A 336 21.43 -19.47 5.59
C TYR A 336 21.49 -20.61 6.62
N ILE A 337 21.96 -20.35 7.84
CA ILE A 337 21.93 -21.32 8.94
C ILE A 337 20.47 -21.70 9.26
N ILE A 338 19.59 -20.70 9.38
CA ILE A 338 18.17 -20.91 9.69
C ILE A 338 17.46 -21.65 8.54
N THR A 339 17.77 -21.32 7.28
CA THR A 339 17.22 -22.02 6.10
C THR A 339 17.88 -23.37 5.81
N ARG A 340 18.90 -23.76 6.60
CA ARG A 340 19.71 -24.98 6.43
C ARG A 340 20.49 -25.05 5.12
N GLU A 341 20.78 -23.90 4.51
CA GLU A 341 21.64 -23.76 3.34
C GLU A 341 23.12 -23.62 3.77
N TYR A 342 23.64 -24.60 4.52
CA TYR A 342 24.95 -24.49 5.17
C TYR A 342 26.13 -24.26 4.21
N ASP A 343 26.05 -24.78 2.98
CA ASP A 343 27.06 -24.62 1.94
C ASP A 343 27.29 -23.14 1.57
N ARG A 344 26.31 -22.27 1.86
CA ARG A 344 26.35 -20.84 1.54
C ARG A 344 26.84 -19.98 2.72
N VAL A 345 27.12 -20.57 3.87
CA VAL A 345 27.50 -19.84 5.09
C VAL A 345 28.96 -19.39 5.04
N GLU A 346 29.87 -20.30 4.69
CA GLU A 346 31.32 -20.08 4.75
C GLU A 346 31.81 -18.87 3.92
N PRO A 347 31.33 -18.62 2.68
CA PRO A 347 31.75 -17.46 1.90
C PRO A 347 31.43 -16.12 2.58
N TYR A 348 30.26 -16.02 3.23
CA TYR A 348 29.87 -14.77 3.90
C TYR A 348 30.61 -14.56 5.22
N LEU A 349 30.93 -15.64 5.95
CA LEU A 349 31.76 -15.52 7.14
C LEU A 349 33.21 -15.14 6.78
N ALA A 350 33.76 -15.70 5.70
CA ALA A 350 35.08 -15.32 5.19
C ALA A 350 35.12 -13.84 4.78
N GLN A 351 34.12 -13.38 4.03
CA GLN A 351 33.99 -11.97 3.65
C GLN A 351 33.91 -11.04 4.87
N ALA A 352 33.17 -11.42 5.92
CA ALA A 352 33.09 -10.64 7.15
C ALA A 352 34.45 -10.49 7.86
N LEU A 353 35.30 -11.51 7.79
CA LEU A 353 36.65 -11.50 8.37
C LEU A 353 37.60 -10.60 7.57
N GLU A 354 37.53 -10.65 6.24
CA GLU A 354 38.36 -9.84 5.34
C GLU A 354 38.05 -8.33 5.48
N SER A 355 36.76 -7.96 5.53
CA SER A 355 36.33 -6.58 5.72
C SER A 355 36.81 -5.97 7.06
N ARG A 356 37.08 -6.80 8.07
CA ARG A 356 37.62 -6.37 9.37
C ARG A 356 39.15 -6.16 9.35
N GLN A 357 39.86 -6.75 8.39
CA GLN A 357 41.32 -6.61 8.26
C GLN A 357 41.73 -5.43 7.35
N GLY A 358 40.81 -4.91 6.54
CA GLY A 358 41.04 -3.78 5.63
C GLY A 358 40.58 -2.41 6.14
N SER A 359 40.03 -2.31 7.36
CA SER A 359 39.68 -1.07 8.07
C SER A 359 40.70 -0.78 9.17
#